data_AF-A0A202DT75-F1
#
_entry.id   AF-A0A202DT75-F1
#
_cell.length_a   1.000
_cell.length_b   1.000
_cell.length_c   1.000
_cell.angle_alpha   90.00
_cell.angle_beta   90.00
_cell.angle_gamma   90.00
#
_symmetry.space_group_name_H-M   'P 1'
#
loop_
_entity.id
_entity.type
_entity.pdbx_description
1 polymer ?
#
loop_
_entity_poly.entity_id
_entity_poly.type
_entity_poly.pdbx_seq_one_letter_code
_entity_poly.pdbx_strand_id
1 'polypeptide(L)'
;MAKDYMLRETSIYLRLANEMRYTNSTLMVNVQSVTTLPQIIREGASVVLCKRLNDQDEVSVIGKMMNFSSQEQYDAIMSLKISDAIFIDKERGSIPISVIVPNYPTQVIDDEMIDHFQSGHIHRIIGGVIREKPREEERAERKQEDLAYNSKVVLEDLKRFPFDFQHERERRLSMNVRIISDTLDGLLKQGWIRKHDKKINLGKGKGQFQPYLFTEKTVVKFGKQNILGKGSIDHAFRQYRADKHYSERGYQTEMEHFLSDRSHSVDLVVTKNGQRLAVEIELNDTPHVLDNIHKCIHENFDLIIIAVYGAKLLKRIQKLVLADELAENWLRQQKLQLMSWDQFLD
;
A
#
# COMPACT_ATOMS: atom_id res chain seq x y z
N MET A 1 -4.37 17.75 -15.82
CA MET A 1 -3.46 16.57 -15.86
C MET A 1 -2.04 16.87 -15.41
N ALA A 2 -1.17 17.57 -16.17
CA ALA A 2 0.21 17.85 -15.70
C ALA A 2 0.25 18.73 -14.43
N LYS A 3 -0.67 19.71 -14.34
CA LYS A 3 -0.85 20.56 -13.15
C LYS A 3 -1.35 19.78 -11.92
N ASP A 4 -2.24 18.81 -12.11
CA ASP A 4 -2.79 17.97 -11.02
C ASP A 4 -1.77 16.95 -10.51
N TYR A 5 -0.87 16.48 -11.39
CA TYR A 5 0.21 15.57 -11.04
C TYR A 5 1.26 16.26 -10.17
N MET A 6 1.69 17.47 -10.56
CA MET A 6 2.61 18.32 -9.78
C MET A 6 2.06 18.65 -8.39
N LEU A 7 0.75 18.91 -8.27
CA LEU A 7 0.10 19.19 -6.99
C LEU A 7 0.07 17.98 -6.05
N ARG A 8 0.00 16.75 -6.58
CA ARG A 8 0.01 15.51 -5.77
C ARG A 8 1.41 15.09 -5.32
N GLU A 9 2.45 15.28 -6.14
CA GLU A 9 3.82 15.00 -5.68
C GLU A 9 4.28 16.01 -4.62
N THR A 10 3.92 17.28 -4.77
CA THR A 10 4.21 18.33 -3.78
C THR A 10 3.59 17.99 -2.41
N SER A 11 2.42 17.33 -2.38
CA SER A 11 1.74 16.99 -1.13
C SER A 11 2.41 15.84 -0.36
N ILE A 12 3.03 14.88 -1.04
CA ILE A 12 3.73 13.76 -0.39
C ILE A 12 5.00 14.26 0.31
N TYR A 13 5.82 15.05 -0.39
CA TYR A 13 7.04 15.61 0.16
C TYR A 13 6.77 16.56 1.33
N LEU A 14 5.73 17.39 1.24
CA LEU A 14 5.30 18.25 2.33
C LEU A 14 4.84 17.45 3.55
N ARG A 15 4.06 16.39 3.31
CA ARG A 15 3.56 15.53 4.38
C ARG A 15 4.68 14.78 5.07
N LEU A 16 5.62 14.21 4.29
CA LEU A 16 6.84 13.58 4.82
C LEU A 16 7.66 14.57 5.64
N ALA A 17 7.96 15.75 5.09
CA ALA A 17 8.72 16.77 5.80
C ALA A 17 8.06 17.17 7.14
N ASN A 18 6.72 17.27 7.17
CA ASN A 18 5.98 17.57 8.39
C ASN A 18 5.96 16.40 9.38
N GLU A 19 5.67 15.18 8.94
CA GLU A 19 5.60 13.99 9.79
C GLU A 19 6.97 13.62 10.37
N MET A 20 8.05 13.84 9.62
CA MET A 20 9.42 13.57 10.08
C MET A 20 9.85 14.46 11.25
N ARG A 21 9.36 15.71 11.30
CA ARG A 21 9.57 16.60 12.46
C ARG A 21 8.93 16.07 13.73
N TYR A 22 7.74 15.48 13.64
CA TYR A 22 7.03 14.91 14.81
C TYR A 22 7.62 13.59 15.29
N THR A 23 8.31 12.85 14.42
CA THR A 23 8.84 11.52 14.70
C THR A 23 10.33 11.52 15.01
N ASN A 24 10.97 12.69 15.08
CA ASN A 24 12.43 12.84 15.21
C ASN A 24 13.20 12.08 14.11
N SER A 25 12.63 12.03 12.90
CA SER A 25 13.25 11.39 11.73
C SER A 25 13.95 12.43 10.85
N THR A 26 15.03 12.05 10.17
CA THR A 26 15.79 12.95 9.27
C THR A 26 15.73 12.46 7.83
N LEU A 27 15.38 13.37 6.90
CA LEU A 27 15.44 13.11 5.46
C LEU A 27 16.73 13.67 4.89
N MET A 28 17.55 12.81 4.29
CA MET A 28 18.72 13.23 3.53
C MET A 28 18.42 13.09 2.04
N VAL A 29 18.51 14.20 1.31
CA VAL A 29 18.31 14.23 -0.14
C VAL A 29 19.63 14.59 -0.80
N ASN A 30 20.18 13.67 -1.59
CA ASN A 30 21.38 13.90 -2.39
C ASN A 30 20.96 14.07 -3.85
N VAL A 31 21.23 15.24 -4.44
CA VAL A 31 20.95 15.55 -5.84
C VAL A 31 22.16 16.17 -6.50
N GLN A 32 22.34 15.87 -7.79
CA GLN A 32 23.34 16.53 -8.61
C GLN A 32 22.87 17.90 -9.10
N SER A 33 21.55 18.11 -9.19
CA SER A 33 20.95 19.35 -9.69
C SER A 33 19.86 19.85 -8.76
N VAL A 34 20.09 20.98 -8.10
CA VAL A 34 19.14 21.55 -7.12
C VAL A 34 17.83 22.01 -7.76
N THR A 35 17.85 22.41 -9.04
CA THR A 35 16.68 22.92 -9.76
C THR A 35 15.64 21.83 -10.01
N THR A 36 16.04 20.55 -9.97
CA THR A 36 15.14 19.39 -10.04
C THR A 36 14.33 19.17 -8.77
N LEU A 37 14.75 19.76 -7.64
CA LEU A 37 14.03 19.61 -6.38
C LEU A 37 12.76 20.48 -6.34
N PRO A 38 11.62 19.92 -5.90
CA PRO A 38 10.45 20.72 -5.59
C PRO A 38 10.81 21.88 -4.66
N GLN A 39 10.26 23.07 -4.92
CA GLN A 39 10.52 24.28 -4.13
C GLN A 39 10.32 24.05 -2.63
N ILE A 40 9.32 23.26 -2.26
CA ILE A 40 9.00 22.96 -0.87
C ILE A 40 10.10 22.20 -0.12
N ILE A 41 10.82 21.31 -0.81
CA ILE A 41 11.97 20.59 -0.25
C ILE A 41 13.16 21.54 -0.10
N ARG A 42 13.39 22.41 -1.08
CA ARG A 42 14.46 23.43 -1.05
C ARG A 42 14.28 24.40 0.11
N GLU A 43 13.07 24.92 0.29
CA GLU A 43 12.76 25.88 1.36
C GLU A 43 12.73 25.21 2.73
N GLY A 44 12.22 23.97 2.80
CA GLY A 44 12.08 23.20 4.03
C GLY A 44 13.37 22.56 4.57
N ALA A 45 14.44 22.50 3.77
CA ALA A 45 15.73 22.01 4.22
C ALA A 45 16.27 22.88 5.36
N SER A 46 16.51 22.26 6.52
CA SER A 46 17.11 22.89 7.71
C SER A 46 18.63 22.92 7.63
N VAL A 47 19.23 21.90 7.03
CA VAL A 47 20.67 21.77 6.82
C VAL A 47 20.97 21.67 5.33
N VAL A 48 21.97 22.40 4.86
CA VAL A 48 22.42 22.35 3.47
C VAL A 48 23.93 22.13 3.42
N LEU A 49 24.36 21.12 2.68
CA LEU A 49 25.76 20.87 2.33
C LEU A 49 25.90 20.98 0.81
N CYS A 50 26.63 21.98 0.34
CA CYS A 50 26.86 22.20 -1.09
C CYS A 50 28.31 21.94 -1.46
N LYS A 51 28.53 21.10 -2.47
CA LYS A 51 29.84 20.97 -3.13
C LYS A 51 29.93 21.94 -4.31
N ARG A 52 31.08 21.97 -4.98
CA ARG A 52 31.25 22.77 -6.19
C ARG A 52 30.12 22.54 -7.20
N LEU A 53 29.51 23.63 -7.66
CA LEU A 53 28.56 23.66 -8.77
C LEU A 53 29.17 24.43 -9.93
N ASN A 54 28.83 24.05 -11.17
CA ASN A 54 29.32 24.72 -12.38
C ASN A 54 28.21 25.47 -13.12
N ASP A 55 26.94 25.23 -12.77
CA ASP A 55 25.80 25.90 -13.38
C ASP A 55 25.42 27.17 -12.61
N GLN A 56 25.19 28.25 -13.35
CA GLN A 56 24.92 29.58 -12.79
C GLN A 56 23.56 29.67 -12.09
N ASP A 57 22.53 29.02 -12.64
CA ASP A 57 21.19 29.01 -12.05
C ASP A 57 21.18 28.19 -10.76
N GLU A 58 21.90 27.07 -10.74
CA GLU A 58 22.07 26.25 -9.54
C GLU A 58 22.81 26.98 -8.42
N VAL A 59 23.89 27.71 -8.76
CA VAL A 59 24.61 28.56 -7.81
C VAL A 59 23.70 29.62 -7.23
N SER A 60 22.86 30.26 -8.04
CA SER A 60 21.91 31.26 -7.54
C SER A 60 20.86 30.65 -6.59
N VAL A 61 20.34 29.47 -6.93
CA VAL A 61 19.34 28.77 -6.09
C VAL A 61 19.95 28.36 -4.75
N ILE A 62 21.09 27.67 -4.74
CA ILE A 62 21.76 27.27 -3.49
C ILE A 62 22.24 28.50 -2.72
N GLY A 63 22.75 29.51 -3.41
CA GLY A 63 23.19 30.77 -2.83
C GLY A 63 22.12 31.42 -1.97
N LYS A 64 20.89 31.50 -2.48
CA LYS A 64 19.71 31.96 -1.73
C LYS A 64 19.37 31.05 -0.57
N MET A 65 19.45 29.72 -0.73
CA MET A 65 19.21 28.76 0.36
C MET A 65 20.22 28.91 1.50
N MET A 66 21.45 29.33 1.19
CA MET A 66 22.54 29.54 2.15
C MET A 66 22.64 30.98 2.68
N ASN A 67 21.71 31.88 2.32
CA ASN A 67 21.71 33.29 2.71
C ASN A 67 22.96 34.09 2.25
N PHE A 68 23.60 33.72 1.15
CA PHE A 68 24.68 34.51 0.56
C PHE A 68 24.15 35.74 -0.19
N SER A 69 24.90 36.85 -0.20
CA SER A 69 24.64 37.95 -1.13
C SER A 69 25.00 37.57 -2.57
N SER A 70 24.37 38.19 -3.57
CA SER A 70 24.51 37.79 -4.98
C SER A 70 25.96 37.71 -5.49
N GLN A 71 26.86 38.55 -4.97
CA GLN A 71 28.28 38.54 -5.35
C GLN A 71 29.06 37.43 -4.64
N GLU A 72 28.82 37.21 -3.34
CA GLU A 72 29.48 36.17 -2.54
C GLU A 72 29.10 34.76 -2.99
N GLN A 73 27.91 34.59 -3.57
CA GLN A 73 27.40 33.30 -4.06
C GLN A 73 28.34 32.63 -5.05
N TYR A 74 28.77 33.37 -6.07
CA TYR A 74 29.59 32.84 -7.15
C TYR A 74 30.98 32.51 -6.65
N ASP A 75 31.61 33.47 -5.98
CA ASP A 75 33.00 33.34 -5.56
C ASP A 75 33.15 32.21 -4.53
N ALA A 76 32.20 32.04 -3.61
CA ALA A 76 32.27 30.99 -2.59
C ALA A 76 32.01 29.58 -3.16
N ILE A 77 30.98 29.39 -3.99
CA ILE A 77 30.57 28.04 -4.44
C ILE A 77 31.43 27.54 -5.61
N MET A 78 31.76 28.42 -6.57
CA MET A 78 32.51 28.01 -7.77
C MET A 78 34.00 27.79 -7.50
N SER A 79 34.55 28.41 -6.43
CA SER A 79 35.95 28.26 -6.05
C SER A 79 36.24 26.98 -5.24
N LEU A 80 35.20 26.24 -4.83
CA LEU A 80 35.36 25.01 -4.06
C LEU A 80 36.19 23.97 -4.82
N LYS A 81 37.13 23.32 -4.13
CA LYS A 81 37.83 22.13 -4.65
C LYS A 81 36.94 20.90 -4.51
N ILE A 82 37.35 19.78 -5.11
CA ILE A 82 36.60 18.51 -5.09
C ILE A 82 36.33 18.01 -3.66
N SER A 83 37.29 18.26 -2.75
CA SER A 83 37.20 17.91 -1.32
C SER A 83 36.40 18.90 -0.49
N ASP A 84 36.09 20.08 -1.03
CA ASP A 84 35.55 21.18 -0.24
C ASP A 84 34.03 21.21 -0.37
N ALA A 85 33.37 21.66 0.69
CA ALA A 85 31.95 21.95 0.70
C ALA A 85 31.66 23.17 1.55
N ILE A 86 30.50 23.77 1.33
CA ILE A 86 29.92 24.77 2.22
C ILE A 86 28.78 24.11 3.00
N PHE A 87 28.80 24.29 4.32
CA PHE A 87 27.79 23.78 5.23
C PHE A 87 27.05 24.94 5.90
N ILE A 88 25.73 24.84 6.01
CA ILE A 88 24.90 25.72 6.82
C ILE A 88 23.83 24.93 7.58
N ASP A 89 23.64 25.29 8.85
CA ASP A 89 22.47 24.95 9.66
C ASP A 89 21.60 26.20 9.80
N LYS A 90 20.49 26.23 9.05
CA LYS A 90 19.58 27.37 8.97
C LYS A 90 18.77 27.55 10.26
N GLU A 91 18.44 26.46 10.96
CA GLU A 91 17.64 26.53 12.19
C GLU A 91 18.43 27.13 13.34
N ARG A 92 19.76 26.92 13.37
CA ARG A 92 20.64 27.54 14.34
C ARG A 92 21.08 28.96 13.98
N GLY A 93 20.60 29.50 12.86
CA GLY A 93 21.04 30.81 12.35
C GLY A 93 22.54 30.87 12.09
N SER A 94 23.15 29.73 11.74
CA SER A 94 24.59 29.65 11.55
C SER A 94 25.02 30.36 10.26
N ILE A 95 26.20 30.97 10.30
CA ILE A 95 26.85 31.51 9.10
C ILE A 95 27.36 30.32 8.26
N PRO A 96 27.28 30.36 6.92
CA PRO A 96 27.90 29.34 6.08
C PRO A 96 29.39 29.15 6.42
N ILE A 97 29.80 27.90 6.61
CA ILE A 97 31.19 27.54 6.90
C ILE A 97 31.74 26.64 5.79
N SER A 98 33.00 26.85 5.42
CA SER A 98 33.72 25.93 4.56
C SER A 98 34.14 24.70 5.38
N VAL A 99 33.86 23.52 4.85
CA VAL A 99 34.22 22.24 5.46
C VAL A 99 34.96 21.39 4.45
N ILE A 100 35.89 20.56 4.94
CA ILE A 100 36.59 19.58 4.13
C ILE A 100 35.85 18.25 4.28
N VAL A 101 35.33 17.73 3.17
CA VAL A 101 34.70 16.42 3.10
C VAL A 101 35.81 15.40 2.84
N PRO A 102 36.09 14.49 3.81
CA PRO A 102 37.12 13.49 3.61
C PRO A 102 36.77 12.60 2.42
N ASN A 103 37.77 12.30 1.60
CA ASN A 103 37.64 11.27 0.58
C ASN A 103 37.50 9.92 1.29
N TYR A 104 36.29 9.41 1.32
CA TYR A 104 36.08 8.02 1.70
C TYR A 104 36.59 7.14 0.55
N PRO A 105 37.46 6.15 0.83
CA PRO A 105 37.81 5.16 -0.17
C PRO A 105 36.55 4.41 -0.53
N THR A 106 35.93 4.81 -1.64
CA THR A 106 34.94 3.96 -2.31
C THR A 106 35.71 2.74 -2.76
N GLN A 107 35.30 1.55 -2.31
CA GLN A 107 35.65 0.35 -3.08
C GLN A 107 35.33 0.66 -4.54
N VAL A 108 36.31 0.49 -5.42
CA VAL A 108 36.08 0.62 -6.85
C VAL A 108 35.02 -0.41 -7.16
N ILE A 109 33.79 0.06 -7.33
CA ILE A 109 32.69 -0.74 -7.80
C ILE A 109 33.06 -0.99 -9.25
N ASP A 110 33.42 -2.23 -9.58
CA ASP A 110 33.74 -2.58 -10.95
C ASP A 110 32.52 -2.36 -11.85
N ASP A 111 32.77 -2.21 -13.15
CA ASP A 111 31.70 -1.96 -14.13
C ASP A 111 30.64 -3.09 -14.08
N GLU A 112 30.99 -4.29 -13.62
CA GLU A 112 30.07 -5.43 -13.42
C GLU A 112 29.09 -5.19 -12.27
N MET A 113 29.55 -4.68 -11.13
CA MET A 113 28.71 -4.27 -10.01
C MET A 113 27.89 -3.01 -10.36
N ILE A 114 28.46 -2.07 -11.11
CA ILE A 114 27.71 -0.93 -11.64
C ILE A 114 26.58 -1.43 -12.55
N ASP A 115 26.85 -2.35 -13.46
CA ASP A 115 25.85 -2.99 -14.32
C ASP A 115 24.84 -3.79 -13.51
N HIS A 116 25.24 -4.44 -12.43
CA HIS A 116 24.34 -5.13 -11.50
C HIS A 116 23.36 -4.14 -10.82
N PHE A 117 23.86 -2.99 -10.37
CA PHE A 117 23.04 -1.92 -9.78
C PHE A 117 22.21 -1.15 -10.83
N GLN A 118 22.70 -1.00 -12.05
CA GLN A 118 21.99 -0.31 -13.13
C GLN A 118 20.92 -1.20 -13.78
N SER A 119 21.17 -2.51 -13.87
CA SER A 119 20.19 -3.51 -14.31
C SER A 119 19.13 -3.82 -13.23
N GLY A 120 19.49 -3.63 -11.95
CA GLY A 120 18.59 -3.65 -10.79
C GLY A 120 18.01 -2.27 -10.46
N HIS A 121 16.88 -1.93 -11.07
CA HIS A 121 15.96 -0.84 -10.68
C HIS A 121 16.15 0.60 -11.20
N ILE A 122 17.34 1.10 -11.53
CA ILE A 122 17.46 2.55 -11.85
C ILE A 122 17.14 2.88 -13.33
N HIS A 123 17.34 1.96 -14.27
CA HIS A 123 17.17 2.25 -15.70
C HIS A 123 15.74 2.44 -16.22
N ARG A 124 14.69 2.24 -15.40
CA ARG A 124 13.31 2.43 -15.90
C ARG A 124 12.84 3.88 -15.97
N ILE A 125 13.57 4.83 -15.41
CA ILE A 125 13.09 6.23 -15.35
C ILE A 125 13.68 7.10 -16.47
N ILE A 126 14.85 6.79 -17.04
CA ILE A 126 15.47 7.67 -18.05
C ILE A 126 16.10 6.88 -19.20
N GLY A 127 15.56 7.05 -20.40
CA GLY A 127 16.30 6.98 -21.67
C GLY A 127 16.52 5.60 -22.27
N GLY A 128 15.85 5.33 -23.41
CA GLY A 128 16.09 4.16 -24.24
C GLY A 128 17.55 4.06 -24.73
N VAL A 129 18.14 2.89 -24.54
CA VAL A 129 19.32 2.45 -25.28
C VAL A 129 18.95 1.18 -26.03
N ILE A 130 19.22 1.22 -27.34
CA ILE A 130 18.95 0.19 -28.34
C ILE A 130 19.76 -1.06 -27.95
N ARG A 131 19.08 -2.13 -27.52
CA ARG A 131 19.69 -3.46 -27.39
C ARG A 131 19.61 -4.19 -28.74
N GLU A 132 20.74 -4.72 -29.19
CA GLU A 132 20.80 -5.64 -30.33
C GLU A 132 19.84 -6.82 -30.11
N LYS A 133 19.03 -7.13 -31.13
CA LYS A 133 18.02 -8.19 -31.05
C LYS A 133 18.75 -9.55 -30.98
N PRO A 134 18.52 -10.37 -29.95
CA PRO A 134 18.97 -11.76 -29.94
C PRO A 134 18.34 -12.50 -31.13
N ARG A 135 19.09 -13.46 -31.69
CA ARG A 135 18.64 -14.33 -32.79
C ARG A 135 17.32 -15.01 -32.44
N GLU A 136 16.43 -15.19 -33.43
CA GLU A 136 15.06 -15.68 -33.22
C GLU A 136 14.98 -17.05 -32.55
N GLU A 137 16.00 -17.89 -32.75
CA GLU A 137 16.08 -19.26 -32.23
C GLU A 137 16.36 -19.31 -30.72
N GLU A 138 17.33 -18.52 -30.21
CA GLU A 138 17.56 -18.38 -28.76
C GLU A 138 16.38 -17.72 -28.02
N ARG A 139 15.60 -16.91 -28.74
CA ARG A 139 14.35 -16.32 -28.24
C ARG A 139 13.23 -17.34 -28.11
N ALA A 140 13.22 -18.45 -28.83
CA ALA A 140 12.15 -19.44 -28.74
C ALA A 140 12.31 -20.33 -27.50
N GLU A 141 13.54 -20.74 -27.18
CA GLU A 141 13.82 -21.66 -26.07
C GLU A 141 13.85 -20.97 -24.69
N ARG A 142 14.33 -19.72 -24.59
CA ARG A 142 14.25 -18.94 -23.32
C ARG A 142 12.83 -18.43 -22.99
N LYS A 143 11.89 -18.50 -23.93
CA LYS A 143 10.54 -17.92 -23.78
C LYS A 143 9.53 -18.78 -23.03
N GLN A 144 9.84 -20.05 -22.75
CA GLN A 144 8.77 -20.96 -22.35
C GLN A 144 8.32 -20.83 -20.89
N GLU A 145 9.13 -20.28 -19.97
CA GLU A 145 8.72 -20.24 -18.54
C GLU A 145 9.09 -19.01 -17.72
N ASP A 146 9.91 -18.09 -18.24
CA ASP A 146 10.29 -16.91 -17.48
C ASP A 146 9.26 -15.78 -17.64
N LEU A 147 8.34 -15.73 -16.68
CA LEU A 147 7.42 -14.62 -16.49
C LEU A 147 8.19 -13.30 -16.44
N ALA A 148 7.69 -12.28 -17.14
CA ALA A 148 8.21 -10.93 -17.03
C ALA A 148 8.19 -10.46 -15.57
N TYR A 149 9.15 -9.60 -15.18
CA TYR A 149 9.28 -9.09 -13.81
C TYR A 149 7.96 -8.55 -13.25
N ASN A 150 7.26 -7.70 -14.02
CA ASN A 150 5.99 -7.12 -13.56
C ASN A 150 4.92 -8.20 -13.33
N SER A 151 4.90 -9.26 -14.12
CA SER A 151 3.98 -10.38 -13.93
C SER A 151 4.27 -11.13 -12.63
N LYS A 152 5.56 -11.36 -12.30
CA LYS A 152 5.96 -11.95 -11.02
C LYS A 152 5.50 -11.07 -9.84
N VAL A 153 5.73 -9.76 -9.94
CA VAL A 153 5.32 -8.78 -8.90
C VAL A 153 3.80 -8.74 -8.73
N VAL A 154 3.02 -8.70 -9.81
CA VAL A 154 1.54 -8.70 -9.74
C VAL A 154 1.00 -10.01 -9.19
N LEU A 155 1.62 -11.15 -9.50
CA LEU A 155 1.22 -12.44 -8.90
C LEU A 155 1.49 -12.47 -7.39
N GLU A 156 2.67 -12.06 -6.95
CA GLU A 156 2.97 -11.94 -5.50
C GLU A 156 2.00 -10.99 -4.79
N ASP A 157 1.59 -9.90 -5.45
CA ASP A 157 0.57 -8.99 -4.92
C ASP A 157 -0.80 -9.66 -4.80
N LEU A 158 -1.27 -10.33 -5.86
CA LEU A 158 -2.53 -11.07 -5.87
C LEU A 158 -2.54 -12.23 -4.87
N LYS A 159 -1.37 -12.79 -4.55
CA LYS A 159 -1.22 -13.80 -3.50
C LYS A 159 -1.52 -13.20 -2.13
N ARG A 160 -0.93 -12.05 -1.83
CA ARG A 160 -1.05 -11.39 -0.51
C ARG A 160 -2.38 -10.67 -0.33
N PHE A 161 -2.88 -10.05 -1.39
CA PHE A 161 -4.06 -9.17 -1.38
C PHE A 161 -5.04 -9.53 -2.50
N PRO A 162 -5.67 -10.72 -2.44
CA PRO A 162 -6.51 -11.24 -3.52
C PRO A 162 -7.75 -10.38 -3.80
N PHE A 163 -8.20 -9.63 -2.80
CA PHE A 163 -9.46 -8.88 -2.82
C PHE A 163 -9.32 -7.36 -2.94
N ASP A 164 -8.10 -6.85 -3.03
CA ASP A 164 -7.91 -5.42 -3.30
C ASP A 164 -8.40 -5.05 -4.69
N PHE A 165 -8.66 -3.76 -4.90
CA PHE A 165 -8.98 -3.15 -6.17
C PHE A 165 -7.71 -2.71 -6.92
N GLN A 166 -7.83 -2.40 -8.22
CA GLN A 166 -6.67 -1.98 -9.02
C GLN A 166 -6.00 -0.71 -8.50
N HIS A 167 -6.76 0.27 -8.01
CA HIS A 167 -6.19 1.51 -7.47
C HIS A 167 -5.41 1.30 -6.16
N GLU A 168 -5.79 0.30 -5.35
CA GLU A 168 -5.04 -0.09 -4.15
C GLU A 168 -3.71 -0.74 -4.56
N ARG A 169 -3.73 -1.59 -5.60
CA ARG A 169 -2.51 -2.17 -6.19
C ARG A 169 -1.60 -1.14 -6.83
N GLU A 170 -2.15 -0.14 -7.52
CA GLU A 170 -1.37 0.96 -8.10
C GLU A 170 -0.52 1.66 -7.03
N ARG A 171 -1.15 2.01 -5.90
CA ARG A 171 -0.45 2.66 -4.78
C ARG A 171 0.66 1.78 -4.22
N ARG A 172 0.38 0.48 -4.01
CA ARG A 172 1.33 -0.45 -3.37
C ARG A 172 2.48 -0.88 -4.28
N LEU A 173 2.22 -1.06 -5.56
CA LEU A 173 3.21 -1.54 -6.53
C LEU A 173 3.96 -0.41 -7.23
N SER A 174 3.55 0.84 -7.00
CA SER A 174 4.05 2.02 -7.73
C SER A 174 3.98 1.81 -9.25
N MET A 175 2.94 1.12 -9.72
CA MET A 175 2.67 0.84 -11.13
C MET A 175 1.40 1.56 -11.56
N ASN A 176 1.44 2.26 -12.69
CA ASN A 176 0.26 2.86 -13.29
C ASN A 176 -0.83 1.81 -13.55
N VAL A 177 -2.11 2.16 -13.32
CA VAL A 177 -3.28 1.28 -13.56
C VAL A 177 -3.22 0.57 -14.92
N ARG A 178 -2.80 1.26 -15.98
CA ARG A 178 -2.69 0.67 -17.33
C ARG A 178 -1.70 -0.50 -17.35
N ILE A 179 -0.53 -0.33 -16.76
CA ILE A 179 0.50 -1.39 -16.68
C ILE A 179 -0.05 -2.58 -15.90
N ILE A 180 -0.76 -2.34 -14.80
CA ILE A 180 -1.38 -3.40 -14.01
C ILE A 180 -2.45 -4.13 -14.85
N SER A 181 -3.32 -3.41 -15.54
CA SER A 181 -4.36 -4.00 -16.39
C SER A 181 -3.76 -4.83 -17.52
N ASP A 182 -2.80 -4.29 -18.26
CA ASP A 182 -2.13 -5.00 -19.36
C ASP A 182 -1.41 -6.27 -18.83
N THR A 183 -0.82 -6.19 -17.63
CA THR A 183 -0.17 -7.33 -16.98
C THR A 183 -1.19 -8.40 -16.58
N LEU A 184 -2.32 -8.02 -15.98
CA LEU A 184 -3.40 -8.94 -15.61
C LEU A 184 -4.02 -9.62 -16.83
N ASP A 185 -4.26 -8.86 -17.92
CA ASP A 185 -4.77 -9.41 -19.17
C ASP A 185 -3.77 -10.39 -19.81
N GLY A 186 -2.48 -10.10 -19.74
CA GLY A 186 -1.42 -11.03 -20.13
C GLY A 186 -1.43 -12.32 -19.30
N LEU A 187 -1.53 -12.19 -17.98
CA LEU A 187 -1.61 -13.33 -17.04
C LEU A 187 -2.85 -14.19 -17.28
N LEU A 188 -4.00 -13.58 -17.57
CA LEU A 188 -5.24 -14.28 -17.95
C LEU A 188 -5.05 -15.07 -19.25
N LYS A 189 -4.55 -14.41 -20.30
CA LYS A 189 -4.33 -15.04 -21.62
C LYS A 189 -3.36 -16.22 -21.54
N GLN A 190 -2.37 -16.13 -20.66
CA GLN A 190 -1.38 -17.17 -20.43
C GLN A 190 -1.83 -18.26 -19.43
N GLY A 191 -3.04 -18.14 -18.87
CA GLY A 191 -3.61 -19.13 -17.95
C GLY A 191 -2.96 -19.16 -16.56
N TRP A 192 -2.30 -18.10 -16.12
CA TRP A 192 -1.76 -17.99 -14.75
C TRP A 192 -2.86 -17.61 -13.74
N ILE A 193 -3.83 -16.82 -14.17
CA ILE A 193 -4.98 -16.46 -13.33
C ILE A 193 -6.27 -16.67 -14.09
N ARG A 194 -7.37 -16.76 -13.36
CA ARG A 194 -8.73 -16.74 -13.89
C ARG A 194 -9.55 -15.71 -13.13
N LYS A 195 -10.63 -15.22 -13.73
CA LYS A 195 -11.62 -14.42 -12.99
C LYS A 195 -12.54 -15.39 -12.23
N HIS A 196 -12.98 -15.01 -11.03
CA HIS A 196 -14.02 -15.76 -10.34
C HIS A 196 -15.32 -15.76 -11.16
N ASP A 197 -16.05 -16.87 -11.16
CA ASP A 197 -17.16 -17.09 -12.11
C ASP A 197 -18.33 -16.13 -11.88
N LYS A 198 -18.49 -15.64 -10.66
CA LYS A 198 -19.52 -14.65 -10.29
C LYS A 198 -18.88 -13.32 -9.93
N LYS A 199 -19.52 -12.24 -10.37
CA LYS A 199 -19.22 -10.90 -9.87
C LYS A 199 -19.85 -10.73 -8.49
N ILE A 200 -19.07 -10.18 -7.56
CA ILE A 200 -19.48 -9.80 -6.22
C ILE A 200 -20.13 -8.42 -6.29
N ASN A 201 -21.31 -8.27 -5.69
CA ASN A 201 -21.97 -6.98 -5.59
C ASN A 201 -21.47 -6.23 -4.35
N LEU A 202 -21.00 -5.00 -4.57
CA LEU A 202 -20.37 -4.16 -3.55
C LEU A 202 -21.36 -3.40 -2.67
N GLY A 203 -22.66 -3.57 -2.91
CA GLY A 203 -23.72 -2.82 -2.23
C GLY A 203 -24.35 -1.76 -3.12
N LYS A 204 -25.31 -1.01 -2.56
CA LYS A 204 -26.11 -0.04 -3.34
C LYS A 204 -25.22 1.05 -3.96
N GLY A 205 -25.23 1.13 -5.30
CA GLY A 205 -24.51 2.16 -6.06
C GLY A 205 -22.99 1.99 -6.15
N LYS A 206 -22.40 0.98 -5.49
CA LYS A 206 -20.94 0.76 -5.45
C LYS A 206 -20.42 -0.13 -6.60
N GLY A 207 -21.31 -0.69 -7.42
CA GLY A 207 -20.97 -1.49 -8.60
C GLY A 207 -20.68 -2.96 -8.28
N GLN A 208 -19.84 -3.59 -9.11
CA GLN A 208 -19.52 -5.01 -9.01
C GLN A 208 -18.00 -5.21 -9.05
N PHE A 209 -17.53 -6.22 -8.32
CA PHE A 209 -16.13 -6.64 -8.26
C PHE A 209 -15.98 -8.07 -8.74
N GLN A 210 -14.87 -8.39 -9.41
CA GLN A 210 -14.58 -9.75 -9.84
C GLN A 210 -13.12 -10.08 -9.48
N PRO A 211 -12.88 -10.89 -8.43
CA PRO A 211 -11.53 -11.20 -8.01
C PRO A 211 -10.81 -12.08 -9.02
N TYR A 212 -9.48 -11.95 -9.03
CA TYR A 212 -8.58 -12.81 -9.78
C TYR A 212 -8.11 -13.96 -8.89
N LEU A 213 -8.33 -15.19 -9.37
CA LEU A 213 -7.96 -16.42 -8.69
C LEU A 213 -6.79 -17.10 -9.40
N PHE A 214 -5.88 -17.69 -8.63
CA PHE A 214 -4.80 -18.49 -9.17
C PHE A 214 -5.33 -19.76 -9.83
N THR A 215 -4.74 -20.11 -10.96
CA THR A 215 -4.90 -21.45 -11.56
C THR A 215 -3.96 -22.43 -10.87
N GLU A 216 -4.15 -23.73 -11.11
CA GLU A 216 -3.27 -24.79 -10.57
C GLU A 216 -1.80 -24.54 -10.94
N LYS A 217 -1.56 -24.15 -12.20
CA LYS A 217 -0.24 -23.75 -12.71
C LYS A 217 0.45 -22.70 -11.81
N THR A 218 -0.30 -21.70 -11.37
CA THR A 218 0.24 -20.63 -10.51
C THR A 218 0.41 -21.11 -9.08
N VAL A 219 -0.51 -21.94 -8.56
CA VAL A 219 -0.37 -22.50 -7.21
C VAL A 219 0.88 -23.35 -7.09
N VAL A 220 1.23 -24.14 -8.10
CA VAL A 220 2.47 -24.94 -8.11
C VAL A 220 3.72 -24.05 -8.02
N LYS A 221 3.73 -22.91 -8.72
CA LYS A 221 4.92 -22.04 -8.82
C LYS A 221 5.03 -20.99 -7.72
N PHE A 222 3.91 -20.42 -7.26
CA PHE A 222 3.86 -19.29 -6.32
C PHE A 222 3.19 -19.65 -4.98
N GLY A 223 2.62 -20.85 -4.85
CA GLY A 223 1.81 -21.23 -3.70
C GLY A 223 0.36 -20.70 -3.79
N LYS A 224 -0.45 -21.04 -2.78
CA LYS A 224 -1.85 -20.61 -2.71
C LYS A 224 -1.97 -19.12 -2.42
N GLN A 225 -3.02 -18.49 -2.92
CA GLN A 225 -3.40 -17.14 -2.51
C GLN A 225 -3.86 -17.16 -1.05
N ASN A 226 -3.60 -16.06 -0.34
CA ASN A 226 -4.05 -15.82 1.03
C ASN A 226 -5.52 -15.43 1.06
N ILE A 227 -6.38 -16.32 0.54
CA ILE A 227 -7.82 -16.23 0.72
C ILE A 227 -8.12 -16.93 2.04
N LEU A 228 -8.26 -16.13 3.09
CA LEU A 228 -8.69 -16.58 4.41
C LEU A 228 -10.22 -16.73 4.43
N GLY A 229 -10.72 -17.48 5.40
CA GLY A 229 -12.16 -17.71 5.54
C GLY A 229 -12.62 -19.10 5.13
N LYS A 230 -13.66 -19.59 5.79
CA LYS A 230 -14.50 -20.68 5.29
C LYS A 230 -15.62 -20.12 4.42
N GLY A 231 -16.13 -20.95 3.51
CA GLY A 231 -17.30 -20.62 2.68
C GLY A 231 -16.96 -20.12 1.29
N SER A 232 -17.87 -19.30 0.74
CA SER A 232 -17.78 -18.83 -0.66
C SER A 232 -16.78 -17.67 -0.83
N ILE A 233 -16.30 -17.44 -2.05
CA ILE A 233 -15.43 -16.29 -2.36
C ILE A 233 -16.09 -14.93 -2.02
N ASP A 234 -17.43 -14.83 -2.11
CA ASP A 234 -18.15 -13.62 -1.68
C ASP A 234 -18.07 -13.42 -0.15
N HIS A 235 -18.09 -14.52 0.61
CA HIS A 235 -17.93 -14.49 2.06
C HIS A 235 -16.53 -14.06 2.47
N ALA A 236 -15.51 -14.72 1.91
CA ALA A 236 -14.11 -14.36 2.15
C ALA A 236 -13.79 -12.90 1.74
N PHE A 237 -14.38 -12.43 0.64
CA PHE A 237 -14.26 -11.02 0.23
C PHE A 237 -14.83 -10.08 1.29
N ARG A 238 -15.97 -10.42 1.90
CA ARG A 238 -16.61 -9.57 2.92
C ARG A 238 -15.86 -9.61 4.23
N GLN A 239 -15.40 -10.77 4.69
CA GLN A 239 -14.50 -10.88 5.84
C GLN A 239 -13.26 -9.98 5.64
N TYR A 240 -12.64 -10.04 4.46
CA TYR A 240 -11.51 -9.17 4.09
C TYR A 240 -11.86 -7.67 4.14
N ARG A 241 -13.03 -7.27 3.61
CA ARG A 241 -13.45 -5.87 3.65
C ARG A 241 -13.77 -5.38 5.06
N ALA A 242 -14.34 -6.23 5.90
CA ALA A 242 -14.61 -5.95 7.31
C ALA A 242 -13.30 -5.78 8.11
N ASP A 243 -12.38 -6.73 7.94
CA ASP A 243 -11.02 -6.68 8.51
C ASP A 243 -10.30 -5.38 8.13
N LYS A 244 -10.30 -5.04 6.84
CA LYS A 244 -9.72 -3.80 6.32
C LYS A 244 -10.38 -2.55 6.92
N HIS A 245 -11.71 -2.51 7.00
CA HIS A 245 -12.44 -1.37 7.56
C HIS A 245 -12.03 -1.06 9.00
N TYR A 246 -11.89 -2.09 9.85
CA TYR A 246 -11.52 -1.93 11.25
C TYR A 246 -10.01 -1.72 11.44
N SER A 247 -9.16 -2.46 10.73
CA SER A 247 -7.71 -2.29 10.84
C SER A 247 -7.25 -0.89 10.42
N GLU A 248 -7.84 -0.31 9.36
CA GLU A 248 -7.57 1.08 8.94
C GLU A 248 -7.97 2.13 10.00
N ARG A 249 -8.85 1.78 10.95
CA ARG A 249 -9.27 2.62 12.09
C ARG A 249 -8.48 2.33 13.37
N GLY A 250 -7.38 1.58 13.25
CA GLY A 250 -6.48 1.24 14.34
C GLY A 250 -7.02 0.19 15.31
N TYR A 251 -7.94 -0.66 14.87
CA TYR A 251 -8.37 -1.83 15.63
C TYR A 251 -7.44 -3.01 15.33
N GLN A 252 -7.29 -3.92 16.29
CA GLN A 252 -6.71 -5.23 16.05
C GLN A 252 -7.81 -6.17 15.55
N THR A 253 -7.53 -6.95 14.52
CA THR A 253 -8.52 -7.81 13.85
C THR A 253 -7.99 -9.22 13.67
N GLU A 254 -8.87 -10.20 13.80
CA GLU A 254 -8.56 -11.62 13.58
C GLU A 254 -9.75 -12.28 12.84
N MET A 255 -9.51 -12.73 11.61
CA MET A 255 -10.52 -13.46 10.84
C MET A 255 -10.54 -14.94 11.23
N GLU A 256 -11.73 -15.55 11.23
CA GLU A 256 -11.95 -16.97 11.57
C GLU A 256 -11.40 -17.35 12.96
N HIS A 257 -11.65 -16.50 13.96
CA HIS A 257 -11.20 -16.75 15.32
C HIS A 257 -11.97 -17.92 15.92
N PHE A 258 -11.26 -18.99 16.26
CA PHE A 258 -11.86 -20.15 16.92
C PHE A 258 -12.25 -19.81 18.35
N LEU A 259 -13.48 -20.15 18.72
CA LEU A 259 -13.96 -20.06 20.09
C LEU A 259 -13.23 -21.07 21.00
N SER A 260 -13.42 -20.95 22.32
CA SER A 260 -12.70 -21.74 23.32
C SER A 260 -12.84 -23.26 23.12
N ASP A 261 -13.99 -23.69 22.59
CA ASP A 261 -14.31 -25.08 22.28
C ASP A 261 -13.66 -25.61 20.98
N ARG A 262 -13.06 -24.72 20.18
CA ARG A 262 -12.49 -24.95 18.84
C ARG A 262 -13.45 -25.57 17.80
N SER A 263 -14.73 -25.68 18.13
CA SER A 263 -15.72 -26.29 17.24
C SER A 263 -16.39 -25.25 16.35
N HIS A 264 -16.34 -23.97 16.77
CA HIS A 264 -16.88 -22.84 16.03
C HIS A 264 -15.84 -21.75 15.84
N SER A 265 -15.96 -21.02 14.72
CA SER A 265 -15.21 -19.80 14.46
C SER A 265 -16.17 -18.63 14.29
N VAL A 266 -15.76 -17.46 14.78
CA VAL A 266 -16.40 -16.18 14.49
C VAL A 266 -15.74 -15.61 13.23
N ASP A 267 -16.52 -15.06 12.31
CA ASP A 267 -16.00 -14.57 11.03
C ASP A 267 -14.90 -13.53 11.21
N LEU A 268 -15.13 -12.57 12.11
CA LEU A 268 -14.14 -11.55 12.46
C LEU A 268 -14.27 -11.15 13.94
N VAL A 269 -13.16 -11.23 14.67
CA VAL A 269 -13.00 -10.65 15.99
C VAL A 269 -12.24 -9.34 15.89
N VAL A 270 -12.75 -8.31 16.55
CA VAL A 270 -12.17 -6.97 16.56
C VAL A 270 -11.89 -6.56 18.00
N THR A 271 -10.68 -6.07 18.27
CA THR A 271 -10.26 -5.64 19.61
C THR A 271 -9.71 -4.22 19.61
N LYS A 272 -10.15 -3.39 20.56
CA LYS A 272 -9.58 -2.06 20.81
C LYS A 272 -9.78 -1.65 22.25
N ASN A 273 -8.71 -1.17 22.90
CA ASN A 273 -8.74 -0.72 24.30
C ASN A 273 -9.34 -1.76 25.26
N GLY A 274 -9.06 -3.04 25.04
CA GLY A 274 -9.57 -4.15 25.86
C GLY A 274 -11.00 -4.58 25.55
N GLN A 275 -11.74 -3.85 24.70
CA GLN A 275 -13.08 -4.26 24.25
C GLN A 275 -12.97 -5.25 23.08
N ARG A 276 -13.73 -6.34 23.14
CA ARG A 276 -13.82 -7.40 22.11
C ARG A 276 -15.19 -7.36 21.45
N LEU A 277 -15.18 -7.27 20.12
CA LEU A 277 -16.37 -7.29 19.29
C LEU A 277 -16.35 -8.54 18.40
N ALA A 278 -17.47 -9.23 18.31
CA ALA A 278 -17.69 -10.28 17.32
C ALA A 278 -18.47 -9.73 16.14
N VAL A 279 -18.03 -10.03 14.92
CA VAL A 279 -18.74 -9.70 13.69
C VAL A 279 -19.01 -10.99 12.94
N GLU A 280 -20.28 -11.29 12.67
CA GLU A 280 -20.73 -12.39 11.81
C GLU A 280 -21.33 -11.84 10.52
N ILE A 281 -21.02 -12.45 9.38
CA ILE A 281 -21.37 -11.96 8.05
C ILE A 281 -22.39 -12.91 7.40
N GLU A 282 -23.65 -12.49 7.39
CA GLU A 282 -24.75 -13.32 6.92
C GLU A 282 -25.08 -13.04 5.45
N LEU A 283 -24.79 -14.01 4.58
CA LEU A 283 -25.06 -13.93 3.14
C LEU A 283 -26.32 -14.66 2.72
N ASN A 284 -26.59 -15.81 3.33
CA ASN A 284 -27.65 -16.71 2.89
C ASN A 284 -28.26 -17.44 4.08
N ASP A 285 -29.57 -17.64 3.98
CA ASP A 285 -30.41 -18.35 4.94
C ASP A 285 -30.25 -17.90 6.41
N THR A 286 -31.05 -18.48 7.29
CA THR A 286 -31.12 -18.09 8.71
C THR A 286 -30.84 -19.18 9.76
N PRO A 287 -30.63 -20.48 9.43
CA PRO A 287 -30.74 -21.54 10.43
C PRO A 287 -29.68 -21.48 11.54
N HIS A 288 -28.53 -20.84 11.28
CA HIS A 288 -27.40 -20.82 12.23
C HIS A 288 -27.18 -19.46 12.92
N VAL A 289 -27.97 -18.44 12.59
CA VAL A 289 -27.74 -17.08 13.11
C VAL A 289 -27.92 -17.02 14.63
N LEU A 290 -28.96 -17.66 15.17
CA LEU A 290 -29.19 -17.71 16.62
C LEU A 290 -28.09 -18.49 17.33
N ASP A 291 -27.68 -19.64 16.78
CA ASP A 291 -26.58 -20.44 17.33
C ASP A 291 -25.27 -19.64 17.40
N ASN A 292 -24.96 -18.87 16.35
CA ASN A 292 -23.76 -18.02 16.31
C ASN A 292 -23.85 -16.90 17.35
N ILE A 293 -25.01 -16.25 17.48
CA ILE A 293 -25.25 -15.23 18.51
C ILE A 293 -25.07 -15.83 19.91
N HIS A 294 -25.70 -16.97 20.21
CA HIS A 294 -25.61 -17.61 21.52
C HIS A 294 -24.17 -17.97 21.87
N LYS A 295 -23.40 -18.52 20.92
CA LYS A 295 -21.98 -18.83 21.12
C LYS A 295 -21.15 -17.58 21.41
N CYS A 296 -21.38 -16.50 20.67
CA CYS A 296 -20.71 -15.22 20.95
C CYS A 296 -21.08 -14.67 22.34
N ILE A 297 -22.34 -14.81 22.77
CA ILE A 297 -22.77 -14.42 24.11
C ILE A 297 -22.02 -15.23 25.17
N HIS A 298 -21.89 -16.55 24.98
CA HIS A 298 -21.17 -17.43 25.89
C HIS A 298 -19.67 -17.12 25.99
N GLU A 299 -19.06 -16.60 24.92
CA GLU A 299 -17.66 -16.20 24.86
C GLU A 299 -17.39 -14.79 25.41
N ASN A 300 -18.42 -14.16 25.99
CA ASN A 300 -18.35 -12.86 26.65
C ASN A 300 -17.79 -11.74 25.76
N PHE A 301 -18.20 -11.69 24.49
CA PHE A 301 -17.94 -10.51 23.66
C PHE A 301 -18.69 -9.29 24.21
N ASP A 302 -18.09 -8.10 24.17
CA ASP A 302 -18.73 -6.87 24.64
C ASP A 302 -19.87 -6.42 23.71
N LEU A 303 -19.71 -6.70 22.42
CA LEU A 303 -20.64 -6.35 21.36
C LEU A 303 -20.62 -7.42 20.26
N ILE A 304 -21.79 -7.76 19.75
CA ILE A 304 -21.98 -8.66 18.62
C ILE A 304 -22.63 -7.87 17.48
N ILE A 305 -22.05 -7.94 16.28
CA ILE A 305 -22.58 -7.32 15.07
C ILE A 305 -22.91 -8.43 14.07
N ILE A 306 -24.16 -8.49 13.64
CA ILE A 306 -24.58 -9.35 12.53
C ILE A 306 -24.74 -8.46 11.30
N ALA A 307 -23.77 -8.56 10.39
CA ALA A 307 -23.72 -7.80 9.15
C ALA A 307 -24.43 -8.58 8.02
N VAL A 308 -25.62 -8.14 7.64
CA VAL A 308 -26.50 -8.91 6.76
C VAL A 308 -26.50 -8.38 5.33
N TYR A 309 -26.29 -9.26 4.36
CA TYR A 309 -26.38 -8.91 2.95
C TYR A 309 -27.80 -9.06 2.40
N GLY A 310 -28.58 -7.98 2.54
CA GLY A 310 -29.88 -7.83 1.88
C GLY A 310 -31.03 -7.57 2.85
N ALA A 311 -31.87 -6.59 2.50
CA ALA A 311 -32.94 -6.10 3.39
C ALA A 311 -33.99 -7.16 3.74
N LYS A 312 -34.28 -8.10 2.83
CA LYS A 312 -35.24 -9.20 3.10
C LYS A 312 -34.68 -10.17 4.15
N LEU A 313 -33.40 -10.51 4.05
CA LEU A 313 -32.72 -11.38 5.02
C LEU A 313 -32.62 -10.70 6.37
N LEU A 314 -32.24 -9.42 6.41
CA LEU A 314 -32.17 -8.64 7.65
C LEU A 314 -33.52 -8.64 8.39
N LYS A 315 -34.64 -8.42 7.69
CA LYS A 315 -35.98 -8.48 8.29
C LYS A 315 -36.33 -9.88 8.84
N ARG A 316 -35.86 -10.95 8.20
CA ARG A 316 -36.07 -12.32 8.69
C ARG A 316 -35.26 -12.56 9.97
N ILE A 317 -33.98 -12.19 9.97
CA ILE A 317 -33.10 -12.31 11.14
C ILE A 317 -33.63 -11.50 12.32
N GLN A 318 -34.09 -10.26 12.09
CA GLN A 318 -34.72 -9.44 13.12
C GLN A 318 -35.91 -10.15 13.78
N LYS A 319 -36.78 -10.81 13.00
CA LYS A 319 -37.90 -11.58 13.56
C LYS A 319 -37.44 -12.77 14.39
N LEU A 320 -36.37 -13.44 13.99
CA LEU A 320 -35.81 -14.57 14.75
C LEU A 320 -35.21 -14.10 16.07
N VAL A 321 -34.41 -13.03 16.05
CA VAL A 321 -33.81 -12.44 17.24
C VAL A 321 -34.87 -11.93 18.22
N LEU A 322 -35.97 -11.35 17.73
CA LEU A 322 -37.10 -10.92 18.58
C LEU A 322 -37.95 -12.08 19.11
N ALA A 323 -37.82 -13.28 18.55
CA ALA A 323 -38.50 -14.48 19.05
C ALA A 323 -37.64 -15.28 20.05
N ASP A 324 -36.36 -14.95 20.16
CA ASP A 324 -35.40 -15.57 21.09
C ASP A 324 -35.14 -14.63 22.27
N GLU A 325 -35.54 -15.04 23.48
CA GLU A 325 -35.50 -14.18 24.68
C GLU A 325 -34.09 -13.68 25.00
N LEU A 326 -33.08 -14.54 24.85
CA LEU A 326 -31.68 -14.21 25.14
C LEU A 326 -31.14 -13.17 24.15
N ALA A 327 -31.31 -13.42 22.85
CA ALA A 327 -30.86 -12.52 21.79
C ALA A 327 -31.62 -11.18 21.83
N GLU A 328 -32.92 -11.19 22.11
CA GLU A 328 -33.72 -9.97 22.28
C GLU A 328 -33.20 -9.12 23.44
N ASN A 329 -32.89 -9.74 24.59
CA ASN A 329 -32.34 -9.02 25.74
C ASN A 329 -31.00 -8.35 25.40
N TRP A 330 -30.10 -9.03 24.68
CA TRP A 330 -28.85 -8.44 24.20
C TRP A 330 -29.06 -7.28 23.23
N LEU A 331 -30.05 -7.41 22.34
CA LEU A 331 -30.45 -6.35 21.42
C LEU A 331 -30.95 -5.11 22.20
N ARG A 332 -31.79 -5.30 23.23
CA ARG A 332 -32.30 -4.22 24.09
C ARG A 332 -31.19 -3.54 24.90
N GLN A 333 -30.18 -4.28 25.33
CA GLN A 333 -28.99 -3.75 26.01
C GLN A 333 -27.98 -3.07 25.08
N GLN A 334 -28.26 -3.01 23.77
CA GLN A 334 -27.35 -2.50 22.74
C GLN A 334 -26.02 -3.26 22.64
N LYS A 335 -25.99 -4.53 23.09
CA LYS A 335 -24.84 -5.44 22.98
C LYS A 335 -24.93 -6.37 21.77
N LEU A 336 -26.07 -6.38 21.07
CA LEU A 336 -26.26 -7.01 19.77
C LEU A 336 -26.74 -5.95 18.77
N GLN A 337 -26.13 -5.90 17.59
CA GLN A 337 -26.53 -5.00 16.51
C GLN A 337 -26.80 -5.80 15.24
N LEU A 338 -27.97 -5.56 14.64
CA LEU A 338 -28.36 -6.13 13.35
C LEU A 338 -28.36 -5.01 12.32
N MET A 339 -27.49 -5.09 11.32
CA MET A 339 -27.35 -4.03 10.33
C MET A 339 -27.17 -4.59 8.93
N SER A 340 -27.55 -3.78 7.94
CA SER A 340 -27.25 -4.12 6.56
C SER A 340 -25.75 -3.96 6.29
N TRP A 341 -25.23 -4.73 5.33
CA TRP A 341 -23.84 -4.62 4.89
C TRP A 341 -23.42 -3.19 4.51
N ASP A 342 -24.33 -2.43 3.89
CA ASP A 342 -24.06 -1.04 3.51
C ASP A 342 -23.83 -0.17 4.75
N GLN A 343 -24.69 -0.30 5.78
CA GLN A 343 -24.56 0.42 7.05
C GLN A 343 -23.34 0.01 7.86
N PHE A 344 -22.93 -1.25 7.76
CA PHE A 344 -21.78 -1.78 8.49
C PHE A 344 -20.45 -1.17 8.05
N LEU A 345 -20.31 -0.82 6.77
CA LEU A 345 -19.07 -0.30 6.21
C LEU A 345 -18.98 1.24 6.16
N ASP A 346 -20.08 1.94 6.46
CA ASP A 346 -20.14 3.40 6.53
C ASP A 346 -19.60 3.88 7.89
#